data_AF-A0A7W7D9L8-F1
#
_entry.id   AF-A0A7W7D9L8-F1
#
_cell.length_a   1.000
_cell.length_b   1.000
_cell.length_c   1.000
_cell.angle_alpha   90.00
_cell.angle_beta   90.00
_cell.angle_gamma   90.00
#
_symmetry.space_group_name_H-M   'P 1'
#
loop_
_entity.id
_entity.type
_entity.pdbx_description
1 polymer ?
#
loop_
_entity_poly.entity_id
_entity_poly.type
_entity_poly.pdbx_seq_one_letter_code
_entity_poly.pdbx_strand_id
1 'polypeptide(L)'
;MEIPDTAAEPMLWSGWGDPAKAAGLLEPVRGLLRELLGVREPARPAATFGEVRLNAPALTAPALASLGAAVGDGHVRADDDARIRHTRGKSTPDLLLMRAGDGSDAPDAVVLPGSHAEVCEVLRVCARHRIAVVPFGGGTSVVGGLVASREGYAGVIALDLRRLDRLLSVDAESMIVDAEPGLRGPQAERLLAGHGLTLGHFPQSYEYATLGGFAAARSSGQASSGYGRFDDMVVGLTVATPRGTLELGRAPKSAAGPDLRQLVLGSEGAFGVITSLRLRVRRAPSGRAYEGWRFASFPEGAAALRRLAQDGPAPTVLRLSDETETMVGLARPDEIGALPSGGGCLAVLGYEGEPGEVAAWRERTAATLSALGGVPLGPEPGEAWARGRFGAPYLRDALLEAGATVETLETACFWSGVPRLYDAVRRALAAALTTPGGVGPLVMCHISHVYATGASLYFTVVTAQAADPLAQWAAAKRAVNEAIGVTGGTISHHHGVGRDHRDAYAAEIGALGVEILRAVKERLDPEGILNPGVLIP
;
A
#
# COMPACT_ATOMS: atom_id res chain seq x y z
N MET A 1 -9.00 -16.71 -12.47
CA MET A 1 -9.62 -16.30 -11.21
C MET A 1 -10.91 -15.61 -11.59
N GLU A 2 -12.05 -16.25 -11.36
CA GLU A 2 -13.35 -15.57 -11.52
C GLU A 2 -13.34 -14.34 -10.62
N ILE A 3 -13.55 -13.16 -11.19
CA ILE A 3 -13.59 -11.92 -10.43
C ILE A 3 -15.06 -11.72 -10.02
N PRO A 4 -15.40 -11.82 -8.73
CA PRO A 4 -16.80 -11.79 -8.30
C PRO A 4 -17.54 -10.51 -8.74
N ASP A 5 -18.81 -10.70 -9.08
CA ASP A 5 -19.74 -9.68 -9.61
C ASP A 5 -20.63 -9.11 -8.49
N THR A 6 -20.02 -8.41 -7.54
CA THR A 6 -20.78 -7.65 -6.53
C THR A 6 -20.25 -6.23 -6.44
N ALA A 7 -21.17 -5.26 -6.43
CA ALA A 7 -20.88 -3.91 -5.96
C ALA A 7 -20.19 -4.06 -4.59
N ALA A 8 -18.95 -3.61 -4.48
CA ALA A 8 -18.17 -3.87 -3.28
C ALA A 8 -18.84 -3.21 -2.08
N GLU A 9 -19.27 -4.04 -1.13
CA GLU A 9 -19.73 -3.62 0.20
C GLU A 9 -18.75 -2.58 0.77
N PRO A 10 -19.24 -1.54 1.45
CA PRO A 10 -18.39 -0.51 2.00
C PRO A 10 -17.43 -1.13 3.02
N MET A 11 -16.14 -0.84 2.87
CA MET A 11 -15.09 -1.35 3.75
C MET A 11 -15.42 -1.04 5.22
N LEU A 12 -15.08 -1.97 6.11
CA LEU A 12 -15.21 -1.79 7.55
C LEU A 12 -14.55 -0.47 7.99
N TRP A 13 -15.31 0.34 8.73
CA TRP A 13 -14.88 1.68 9.13
C TRP A 13 -13.71 1.64 10.13
N SER A 14 -13.71 0.65 11.02
CA SER A 14 -12.73 0.42 12.09
C SER A 14 -11.73 -0.71 11.80
N GLY A 15 -11.65 -1.16 10.54
CA GLY A 15 -10.81 -2.28 10.13
C GLY A 15 -10.67 -2.38 8.62
N TRP A 16 -10.38 -3.58 8.15
CA TRP A 16 -10.20 -3.94 6.76
C TRP A 16 -11.41 -4.67 6.21
N GLY A 17 -11.65 -4.43 4.93
CA GLY A 17 -12.39 -5.37 4.11
C GLY A 17 -13.90 -5.43 4.36
N ASP A 18 -14.48 -6.52 3.88
CA ASP A 18 -15.89 -6.86 4.03
C ASP A 18 -16.16 -7.36 5.46
N PRO A 19 -17.05 -6.70 6.22
CA PRO A 19 -17.41 -7.12 7.57
C PRO A 19 -17.87 -8.59 7.66
N ALA A 20 -18.48 -9.15 6.61
CA ALA A 20 -18.93 -10.54 6.59
C ALA A 20 -17.77 -11.56 6.52
N LYS A 21 -16.58 -11.12 6.12
CA LYS A 21 -15.35 -11.95 6.08
C LYS A 21 -14.52 -11.84 7.36
N ALA A 22 -14.86 -10.94 8.29
CA ALA A 22 -14.14 -10.80 9.54
C ALA A 22 -14.31 -12.07 10.39
N ALA A 23 -13.18 -12.67 10.78
CA ALA A 23 -13.15 -13.86 11.64
C ALA A 23 -12.32 -13.59 12.89
N GLY A 24 -12.76 -14.11 14.03
CA GLY A 24 -12.03 -14.03 15.29
C GLY A 24 -10.84 -15.01 15.33
N LEU A 25 -9.92 -14.79 16.28
CA LEU A 25 -8.82 -15.73 16.53
C LEU A 25 -9.31 -16.99 17.26
N LEU A 26 -8.81 -18.15 16.81
CA LEU A 26 -8.97 -19.43 17.48
C LEU A 26 -8.27 -19.41 18.86
N GLU A 27 -8.83 -20.13 19.84
CA GLU A 27 -8.28 -20.15 21.21
C GLU A 27 -6.81 -20.62 21.30
N PRO A 28 -6.34 -21.63 20.54
CA PRO A 28 -4.92 -21.99 20.53
C PRO A 28 -4.01 -20.82 20.13
N VAL A 29 -4.43 -20.00 19.15
CA VAL A 29 -3.67 -18.81 18.73
C VAL A 29 -3.65 -17.76 19.85
N ARG A 30 -4.79 -17.55 20.52
CA ARG A 30 -4.85 -16.66 21.70
C ARG A 30 -3.95 -17.15 22.84
N GLY A 31 -3.88 -18.45 23.07
CA GLY A 31 -2.96 -19.07 24.04
C GLY A 31 -1.50 -18.76 23.71
N LEU A 32 -1.08 -19.01 22.46
CA LEU A 32 0.28 -18.72 22.00
C LEU A 32 0.65 -17.23 22.14
N LEU A 33 -0.26 -16.32 21.79
CA LEU A 33 -0.03 -14.87 21.95
C LEU A 33 0.16 -14.49 23.42
N ARG A 34 -0.61 -15.09 24.34
CA ARG A 34 -0.49 -14.85 25.79
C ARG A 34 0.83 -15.37 26.36
N GLU A 35 1.27 -16.54 25.91
CA GLU A 35 2.46 -17.23 26.44
C GLU A 35 3.76 -16.70 25.84
N LEU A 36 3.81 -16.47 24.52
CA LEU A 36 5.03 -16.10 23.79
C LEU A 36 5.25 -14.59 23.74
N LEU A 37 4.19 -13.80 23.64
CA LEU A 37 4.27 -12.35 23.45
C LEU A 37 3.68 -11.54 24.61
N GLY A 38 3.11 -12.20 25.63
CA GLY A 38 2.51 -11.52 26.77
C GLY A 38 1.26 -10.71 26.42
N VAL A 39 0.61 -11.01 25.29
CA VAL A 39 -0.60 -10.31 24.84
C VAL A 39 -1.71 -10.45 25.89
N ARG A 40 -2.47 -9.39 26.09
CA ARG A 40 -3.61 -9.31 27.00
C ARG A 40 -4.73 -8.56 26.31
N GLU A 41 -5.96 -8.97 26.59
CA GLU A 41 -7.13 -8.30 26.02
C GLU A 41 -7.13 -6.81 26.41
N PRO A 42 -7.49 -5.92 25.48
CA PRO A 42 -7.57 -4.49 25.77
C PRO A 42 -8.54 -4.21 26.93
N ALA A 43 -8.19 -3.25 27.78
CA ALA A 43 -9.02 -2.88 28.93
C ALA A 43 -10.40 -2.32 28.55
N ARG A 44 -10.56 -1.85 27.32
CA ARG A 44 -11.83 -1.36 26.77
C ARG A 44 -12.08 -2.03 25.41
N PRO A 45 -13.33 -2.45 25.13
CA PRO A 45 -13.68 -2.93 23.81
C PRO A 45 -13.55 -1.80 22.77
N ALA A 46 -13.49 -2.18 21.50
CA ALA A 46 -13.53 -1.21 20.41
C ALA A 46 -14.86 -0.43 20.43
N ALA A 47 -14.80 0.86 20.13
CA ALA A 47 -15.95 1.73 19.97
C ALA A 47 -16.85 1.22 18.84
N THR A 48 -18.16 1.35 19.04
CA THR A 48 -19.16 1.18 18.01
C THR A 48 -19.20 2.40 17.09
N PHE A 49 -19.84 2.26 15.92
CA PHE A 49 -19.93 3.33 14.94
C PHE A 49 -20.56 4.62 15.49
N GLY A 50 -21.58 4.51 16.33
CA GLY A 50 -22.26 5.66 16.96
C GLY A 50 -21.48 6.32 18.09
N GLU A 51 -20.38 5.71 18.55
CA GLU A 51 -19.52 6.25 19.62
C GLU A 51 -18.31 7.03 19.08
N VAL A 52 -18.15 7.09 17.75
CA VAL A 52 -17.08 7.85 17.11
C VAL A 52 -17.31 9.35 17.32
N ARG A 53 -16.33 10.01 17.95
CA ARG A 53 -16.39 11.43 18.26
C ARG A 53 -15.76 12.23 17.13
N LEU A 54 -16.59 13.01 16.44
CA LEU A 54 -16.17 13.93 15.39
C LEU A 54 -16.08 15.36 15.93
N ASN A 55 -15.15 16.13 15.38
CA ASN A 55 -15.18 17.58 15.53
C ASN A 55 -16.38 18.17 14.77
N ALA A 56 -16.91 19.31 15.22
CA ALA A 56 -17.92 20.02 14.46
C ALA A 56 -17.34 20.50 13.11
N PRO A 57 -18.07 20.38 11.98
CA PRO A 57 -17.60 20.89 10.71
C PRO A 57 -17.31 22.40 10.78
N ALA A 58 -16.13 22.82 10.34
CA ALA A 58 -15.69 24.20 10.31
C ALA A 58 -16.13 24.94 9.02
N LEU A 59 -16.47 24.21 7.96
CA LEU A 59 -16.86 24.81 6.68
C LEU A 59 -18.18 25.57 6.78
N THR A 60 -18.18 26.80 6.26
CA THR A 60 -19.36 27.66 6.24
C THR A 60 -20.37 27.23 5.18
N ALA A 61 -21.66 27.55 5.38
CA ALA A 61 -22.71 27.26 4.39
C ALA A 61 -22.41 27.83 2.98
N PRO A 62 -21.87 29.06 2.80
CA PRO A 62 -21.47 29.55 1.49
C PRO A 62 -20.34 28.75 0.82
N ALA A 63 -19.40 28.22 1.61
CA ALA A 63 -18.34 27.35 1.09
C ALA A 63 -18.92 26.01 0.61
N LEU A 64 -19.80 25.39 1.39
CA LEU A 64 -20.51 24.16 1.01
C LEU A 64 -21.39 24.37 -0.23
N ALA A 65 -22.11 25.48 -0.32
CA ALA A 65 -22.91 25.82 -1.50
C ALA A 65 -22.04 26.04 -2.76
N SER A 66 -20.84 26.62 -2.61
CA SER A 66 -19.91 26.76 -3.73
C SER A 66 -19.37 25.42 -4.21
N LEU A 67 -19.12 24.46 -3.30
CA LEU A 67 -18.77 23.09 -3.65
C LEU A 67 -19.95 22.37 -4.32
N GLY A 68 -21.17 22.57 -3.82
CA GLY A 68 -22.41 22.04 -4.41
C GLY A 68 -22.63 22.55 -5.84
N ALA A 69 -22.36 23.84 -6.09
CA ALA A 69 -22.41 24.38 -7.45
C ALA A 69 -21.37 23.77 -8.41
N ALA A 70 -20.24 23.26 -7.88
CA ALA A 70 -19.18 22.64 -8.66
C ALA A 70 -19.50 21.20 -9.08
N VAL A 71 -20.09 20.40 -8.18
CA VAL A 71 -20.29 18.94 -8.39
C VAL A 71 -21.75 18.49 -8.34
N GLY A 72 -22.68 19.37 -8.00
CA GLY A 72 -24.06 19.07 -7.64
C GLY A 72 -24.23 18.81 -6.13
N ASP A 73 -25.31 19.29 -5.54
CA ASP A 73 -25.55 19.21 -4.08
C ASP A 73 -25.57 17.77 -3.53
N GLY A 74 -26.06 16.81 -4.33
CA GLY A 74 -26.05 15.38 -3.98
C GLY A 74 -24.66 14.75 -3.88
N HIS A 75 -23.63 15.48 -4.31
CA HIS A 75 -22.24 15.05 -4.34
C HIS A 75 -21.34 15.81 -3.35
N VAL A 76 -21.96 16.53 -2.40
CA VAL A 76 -21.30 17.10 -1.22
C VAL A 76 -21.91 16.46 0.03
N ARG A 77 -21.11 15.67 0.75
CA ARG A 77 -21.56 14.85 1.88
C ARG A 77 -20.88 15.32 3.17
N ALA A 78 -21.64 15.98 4.03
CA ALA A 78 -21.18 16.44 5.34
C ALA A 78 -21.76 15.62 6.51
N ASP A 79 -22.46 14.53 6.21
CA ASP A 79 -22.97 13.60 7.22
C ASP A 79 -21.85 12.82 7.90
N ASP A 80 -22.08 12.40 9.15
CA ASP A 80 -21.06 11.74 9.96
C ASP A 80 -20.59 10.42 9.36
N ASP A 81 -21.45 9.67 8.65
CA ASP A 81 -21.05 8.41 8.01
C ASP A 81 -20.01 8.64 6.92
N ALA A 82 -20.27 9.59 6.02
CA ALA A 82 -19.30 9.98 5.00
C ALA A 82 -17.99 10.44 5.64
N ARG A 83 -18.04 11.29 6.67
CA ARG A 83 -16.84 11.84 7.32
C ARG A 83 -16.01 10.76 8.02
N ILE A 84 -16.64 9.86 8.78
CA ILE A 84 -15.99 8.73 9.46
C ILE A 84 -15.24 7.85 8.46
N ARG A 85 -15.90 7.49 7.35
CA ARG A 85 -15.32 6.59 6.33
C ARG A 85 -14.19 7.21 5.52
N HIS A 86 -13.96 8.52 5.65
CA HIS A 86 -12.90 9.27 4.95
C HIS A 86 -11.92 9.94 5.92
N THR A 87 -11.88 9.52 7.18
CA THR A 87 -11.05 10.16 8.22
C THR A 87 -9.58 9.76 8.14
N ARG A 88 -9.28 8.47 8.03
CA ARG A 88 -7.91 7.91 8.10
C ARG A 88 -7.74 6.73 7.15
N GLY A 89 -6.50 6.24 7.05
CA GLY A 89 -6.15 5.05 6.29
C GLY A 89 -6.35 3.75 7.07
N LYS A 90 -5.44 2.81 6.86
CA LYS A 90 -5.46 1.44 7.39
C LYS A 90 -4.14 1.04 8.05
N SER A 91 -3.32 2.02 8.46
CA SER A 91 -2.21 1.76 9.37
C SER A 91 -2.75 1.34 10.74
N THR A 92 -1.93 0.66 11.53
CA THR A 92 -2.28 0.28 12.90
C THR A 92 -2.56 1.48 13.79
N PRO A 93 -1.75 2.57 13.77
CA PRO A 93 -2.10 3.79 14.48
C PRO A 93 -3.48 4.35 14.12
N ASP A 94 -3.79 4.41 12.81
CA ASP A 94 -5.09 4.88 12.33
C ASP A 94 -6.23 4.01 12.87
N LEU A 95 -6.07 2.70 12.82
CA LEU A 95 -7.09 1.75 13.28
C LEU A 95 -7.27 1.76 14.79
N LEU A 96 -6.20 1.90 15.57
CA LEU A 96 -6.28 2.03 17.03
C LEU A 96 -7.05 3.29 17.43
N LEU A 97 -6.82 4.42 16.75
CA LEU A 97 -7.58 5.66 16.96
C LEU A 97 -9.05 5.47 16.60
N MET A 98 -9.35 4.90 15.42
CA MET A 98 -10.74 4.64 15.01
C MET A 98 -11.44 3.69 15.99
N ARG A 99 -10.78 2.62 16.45
CA ARG A 99 -11.31 1.67 17.44
C ARG A 99 -11.44 2.28 18.84
N ALA A 100 -10.76 3.37 19.15
CA ALA A 100 -10.98 4.16 20.37
C ALA A 100 -12.12 5.19 20.24
N GLY A 101 -12.79 5.25 19.08
CA GLY A 101 -13.82 6.22 18.76
C GLY A 101 -13.28 7.63 18.55
N ASP A 102 -11.99 7.77 18.22
CA ASP A 102 -11.40 9.05 17.85
C ASP A 102 -11.60 9.29 16.35
N GLY A 103 -12.45 10.24 15.99
CA GLY A 103 -12.59 10.75 14.61
C GLY A 103 -12.22 12.24 14.51
N SER A 104 -11.30 12.71 15.34
CA SER A 104 -10.90 14.13 15.40
C SER A 104 -10.28 14.65 14.09
N ASP A 105 -9.67 13.77 13.30
CA ASP A 105 -9.07 14.10 12.00
C ASP A 105 -10.10 14.14 10.85
N ALA A 106 -11.37 13.79 11.10
CA ALA A 106 -12.37 13.62 10.06
C ALA A 106 -12.55 14.88 9.20
N PRO A 107 -12.64 14.78 7.86
CA PRO A 107 -12.86 15.94 7.01
C PRO A 107 -14.18 16.64 7.37
N ASP A 108 -14.28 17.92 7.02
CA ASP A 108 -15.49 18.71 7.22
C ASP A 108 -16.59 18.32 6.22
N ALA A 109 -16.21 17.90 5.01
CA ALA A 109 -17.09 17.32 4.02
C ALA A 109 -16.35 16.37 3.07
N VAL A 110 -17.09 15.49 2.41
CA VAL A 110 -16.63 14.64 1.31
C VAL A 110 -17.23 15.17 0.01
N VAL A 111 -16.40 15.41 -1.00
CA VAL A 111 -16.82 15.94 -2.30
C VAL A 111 -16.52 14.91 -3.38
N LEU A 112 -17.54 14.56 -4.18
CA LEU A 112 -17.47 13.46 -5.15
C LEU A 112 -17.60 14.00 -6.59
N PRO A 113 -16.53 14.50 -7.23
CA PRO A 113 -16.59 14.95 -8.61
C PRO A 113 -16.73 13.78 -9.59
N GLY A 114 -17.51 13.98 -10.66
CA GLY A 114 -17.75 13.01 -11.73
C GLY A 114 -17.02 13.31 -13.05
N SER A 115 -16.20 14.36 -13.10
CA SER A 115 -15.38 14.67 -14.28
C SER A 115 -14.09 15.43 -13.94
N HIS A 116 -13.13 15.45 -14.87
CA HIS A 116 -11.94 16.29 -14.75
C HIS A 116 -12.28 17.78 -14.56
N ALA A 117 -13.29 18.28 -15.29
CA ALA A 117 -13.74 19.67 -15.18
C ALA A 117 -14.29 20.00 -13.78
N GLU A 118 -15.09 19.08 -13.21
CA GLU A 118 -15.59 19.20 -11.84
C GLU A 118 -14.45 19.21 -10.81
N VAL A 119 -13.42 18.37 -10.98
CA VAL A 119 -12.22 18.40 -10.11
C VAL A 119 -11.55 19.77 -10.17
N CYS A 120 -11.30 20.30 -11.37
CA CYS A 120 -10.69 21.62 -11.53
C CYS A 120 -11.52 22.73 -10.86
N GLU A 121 -12.85 22.67 -10.99
CA GLU A 121 -13.75 23.63 -10.37
C GLU A 121 -13.75 23.53 -8.83
N VAL A 122 -13.73 22.31 -8.27
CA VAL A 122 -13.58 22.10 -6.82
C VAL A 122 -12.25 22.70 -6.33
N LEU A 123 -11.14 22.46 -7.01
CA LEU A 123 -9.84 23.04 -6.64
C LEU A 123 -9.86 24.57 -6.67
N ARG A 124 -10.53 25.17 -7.66
CA ARG A 124 -10.72 26.62 -7.76
C ARG A 124 -11.54 27.18 -6.58
N VAL A 125 -12.62 26.50 -6.21
CA VAL A 125 -13.44 26.85 -5.03
C VAL A 125 -12.59 26.74 -3.76
N CYS A 126 -11.89 25.62 -3.57
CA CYS A 126 -11.05 25.39 -2.40
C CYS A 126 -9.92 26.42 -2.26
N ALA A 127 -9.28 26.82 -3.37
CA ALA A 127 -8.23 27.84 -3.34
C ALA A 127 -8.81 29.20 -2.88
N ARG A 128 -9.96 29.60 -3.43
CA ARG A 128 -10.65 30.85 -3.07
C ARG A 128 -11.08 30.89 -1.59
N HIS A 129 -11.53 29.78 -1.05
CA HIS A 129 -12.00 29.69 0.34
C HIS A 129 -10.92 29.21 1.32
N ARG A 130 -9.70 28.94 0.84
CA ARG A 130 -8.59 28.33 1.59
C ARG A 130 -9.01 27.05 2.32
N ILE A 131 -9.58 26.11 1.58
CA ILE A 131 -10.00 24.80 2.06
C ILE A 131 -8.94 23.78 1.66
N ALA A 132 -8.41 23.03 2.62
CA ALA A 132 -7.49 21.94 2.33
C ALA A 132 -8.22 20.78 1.63
N VAL A 133 -7.56 20.14 0.67
CA VAL A 133 -8.10 19.08 -0.19
C VAL A 133 -7.24 17.85 -0.07
N VAL A 134 -7.82 16.74 0.41
CA VAL A 134 -7.17 15.44 0.46
C VAL A 134 -7.77 14.54 -0.63
N PRO A 135 -7.04 14.22 -1.70
CA PRO A 135 -7.51 13.24 -2.68
C PRO A 135 -7.72 11.87 -2.03
N PHE A 136 -8.87 11.27 -2.29
CA PHE A 136 -9.28 10.01 -1.69
C PHE A 136 -9.72 9.03 -2.79
N GLY A 137 -9.23 7.79 -2.67
CA GLY A 137 -9.62 6.68 -3.54
C GLY A 137 -10.15 5.51 -2.72
N GLY A 138 -9.32 4.49 -2.53
CA GLY A 138 -9.68 3.29 -1.77
C GLY A 138 -9.64 3.44 -0.25
N GLY A 139 -9.05 4.51 0.27
CA GLY A 139 -8.85 4.69 1.72
C GLY A 139 -7.81 3.74 2.33
N THR A 140 -6.90 3.19 1.53
CA THR A 140 -5.98 2.10 1.92
C THR A 140 -4.57 2.56 2.28
N SER A 141 -4.34 3.87 2.49
CA SER A 141 -3.02 4.38 2.89
C SER A 141 -2.59 3.81 4.24
N VAL A 142 -1.30 3.57 4.44
CA VAL A 142 -0.72 3.06 5.69
C VAL A 142 0.39 3.98 6.24
N VAL A 143 0.42 5.23 5.79
CA VAL A 143 1.48 6.22 6.09
C VAL A 143 0.92 7.57 6.54
N GLY A 144 -0.34 7.61 7.00
CA GLY A 144 -1.00 8.85 7.43
C GLY A 144 -1.31 9.82 6.28
N GLY A 145 -1.32 9.34 5.02
CA GLY A 145 -1.46 10.18 3.83
C GLY A 145 -2.87 10.75 3.59
N LEU A 146 -3.87 10.34 4.39
CA LEU A 146 -5.27 10.78 4.27
C LEU A 146 -5.68 11.81 5.33
N VAL A 147 -4.75 12.21 6.20
CA VAL A 147 -4.95 13.31 7.15
C VAL A 147 -4.28 14.56 6.58
N ALA A 148 -4.93 15.72 6.68
CA ALA A 148 -4.40 17.02 6.29
C ALA A 148 -4.08 17.91 7.50
N SER A 149 -3.12 18.83 7.36
CA SER A 149 -2.95 19.91 8.33
C SER A 149 -4.14 20.86 8.21
N ARG A 150 -4.71 21.24 9.35
CA ARG A 150 -5.78 22.24 9.44
C ARG A 150 -5.25 23.65 9.65
N GLU A 151 -3.96 23.78 9.98
CA GLU A 151 -3.37 25.07 10.31
C GLU A 151 -3.47 26.02 9.12
N GLY A 152 -4.09 27.17 9.36
CA GLY A 152 -4.29 28.15 8.32
C GLY A 152 -5.17 27.64 7.18
N TYR A 153 -6.20 26.83 7.42
CA TYR A 153 -7.26 26.55 6.43
C TYR A 153 -8.64 26.73 7.07
N ALA A 154 -9.63 27.08 6.26
CA ALA A 154 -11.03 27.24 6.72
C ALA A 154 -11.71 25.90 7.04
N GLY A 155 -11.13 24.80 6.56
CA GLY A 155 -11.60 23.43 6.74
C GLY A 155 -10.85 22.50 5.80
N VAL A 156 -11.20 21.22 5.86
CA VAL A 156 -10.62 20.12 5.08
C VAL A 156 -11.75 19.39 4.37
N ILE A 157 -11.58 19.11 3.08
CA ILE A 157 -12.42 18.15 2.37
C ILE A 157 -11.63 16.89 2.00
N ALA A 158 -12.31 15.75 2.03
CA ALA A 158 -11.89 14.58 1.28
C ALA A 158 -12.47 14.66 -0.14
N LEU A 159 -11.61 14.64 -1.15
CA LEU A 159 -12.00 14.65 -2.55
C LEU A 159 -12.06 13.21 -3.06
N ASP A 160 -13.23 12.60 -3.00
CA ASP A 160 -13.43 11.19 -3.35
C ASP A 160 -13.58 11.02 -4.87
N LEU A 161 -12.55 10.43 -5.48
CA LEU A 161 -12.45 10.26 -6.93
C LEU A 161 -13.16 9.00 -7.44
N ARG A 162 -13.87 8.24 -6.60
CA ARG A 162 -14.49 6.97 -6.99
C ARG A 162 -15.63 7.09 -8.00
N ARG A 163 -16.15 8.30 -8.28
CA ARG A 163 -17.07 8.55 -9.41
C ARG A 163 -16.37 8.63 -10.76
N LEU A 164 -15.05 8.79 -10.79
CA LEU A 164 -14.22 8.70 -11.97
C LEU A 164 -13.76 7.25 -12.14
N ASP A 165 -14.67 6.34 -12.53
CA ASP A 165 -14.45 4.89 -12.51
C ASP A 165 -14.61 4.20 -13.87
N ARG A 166 -14.36 4.92 -14.97
CA ARG A 166 -14.50 4.38 -16.33
C ARG A 166 -13.17 4.00 -16.98
N LEU A 167 -13.24 2.94 -17.79
CA LEU A 167 -12.25 2.67 -18.83
C LEU A 167 -12.61 3.56 -20.04
N LEU A 168 -11.74 4.50 -20.37
CA LEU A 168 -12.00 5.55 -21.36
C LEU A 168 -11.66 5.10 -22.78
N SER A 169 -10.56 4.38 -22.95
CA SER A 169 -10.10 3.88 -24.26
C SER A 169 -9.25 2.63 -24.13
N VAL A 170 -9.22 1.82 -25.18
CA VAL A 170 -8.34 0.66 -25.31
C VAL A 170 -7.66 0.69 -26.67
N ASP A 171 -6.34 0.73 -26.68
CA ASP A 171 -5.50 0.54 -27.86
C ASP A 171 -4.79 -0.81 -27.71
N ALA A 172 -5.40 -1.83 -28.34
CA ALA A 172 -4.90 -3.20 -28.31
C ALA A 172 -3.70 -3.45 -29.24
N GLU A 173 -3.36 -2.48 -30.10
CA GLU A 173 -2.18 -2.52 -30.96
C GLU A 173 -0.95 -2.05 -30.17
N SER A 174 -1.05 -0.88 -29.52
CA SER A 174 0.00 -0.34 -28.67
C SER A 174 0.04 -0.94 -27.26
N MET A 175 -0.96 -1.75 -26.90
CA MET A 175 -1.13 -2.38 -25.58
C MET A 175 -1.20 -1.34 -24.45
N ILE A 176 -2.03 -0.31 -24.66
CA ILE A 176 -2.29 0.74 -23.67
C ILE A 176 -3.78 0.97 -23.48
N VAL A 177 -4.14 1.50 -22.32
CA VAL A 177 -5.51 1.95 -22.01
C VAL A 177 -5.49 3.32 -21.37
N ASP A 178 -6.53 4.12 -21.60
CA ASP A 178 -6.82 5.30 -20.80
C ASP A 178 -7.93 4.95 -19.79
N ALA A 179 -7.71 5.25 -18.52
CA ALA A 179 -8.58 4.86 -17.42
C ALA A 179 -8.69 5.97 -16.37
N GLU A 180 -9.88 6.10 -15.79
CA GLU A 180 -10.13 7.05 -14.71
C GLU A 180 -9.58 6.53 -13.36
N PRO A 181 -9.14 7.43 -12.46
CA PRO A 181 -8.36 7.11 -11.25
C PRO A 181 -9.15 6.38 -10.16
N GLY A 182 -10.48 6.46 -10.19
CA GLY A 182 -11.40 5.88 -9.21
C GLY A 182 -11.65 4.40 -9.41
N LEU A 183 -11.26 3.83 -10.57
CA LEU A 183 -11.34 2.39 -10.82
C LEU A 183 -10.58 1.60 -9.74
N ARG A 184 -11.30 0.70 -9.05
CA ARG A 184 -10.69 -0.27 -8.14
C ARG A 184 -10.00 -1.39 -8.92
N GLY A 185 -8.99 -2.02 -8.30
CA GLY A 185 -8.25 -3.14 -8.90
C GLY A 185 -9.15 -4.22 -9.55
N PRO A 186 -10.13 -4.80 -8.83
CA PRO A 186 -11.06 -5.78 -9.40
C PRO A 186 -11.87 -5.27 -10.59
N GLN A 187 -12.34 -4.04 -10.54
CA GLN A 187 -13.14 -3.44 -11.62
C GLN A 187 -12.28 -3.20 -12.86
N ALA A 188 -11.05 -2.68 -12.69
CA ALA A 188 -10.11 -2.49 -13.77
C ALA A 188 -9.76 -3.81 -14.47
N GLU A 189 -9.44 -4.87 -13.71
CA GLU A 189 -9.13 -6.19 -14.29
C GLU A 189 -10.34 -6.81 -15.00
N ARG A 190 -11.57 -6.66 -14.48
CA ARG A 190 -12.79 -7.13 -15.19
C ARG A 190 -12.98 -6.42 -16.52
N LEU A 191 -12.85 -5.10 -16.55
CA LEU A 191 -13.01 -4.32 -17.78
C LEU A 191 -11.94 -4.70 -18.82
N LEU A 192 -10.68 -4.87 -18.39
CA LEU A 192 -9.58 -5.31 -19.25
C LEU A 192 -9.75 -6.74 -19.76
N ALA A 193 -10.27 -7.66 -18.94
CA ALA A 193 -10.53 -9.04 -19.31
C ALA A 193 -11.54 -9.13 -20.49
N GLY A 194 -12.49 -8.21 -20.57
CA GLY A 194 -13.41 -8.07 -21.73
C GLY A 194 -12.69 -7.82 -23.07
N HIS A 195 -11.44 -7.39 -23.03
CA HIS A 195 -10.57 -7.17 -24.20
C HIS A 195 -9.44 -8.23 -24.33
N GLY A 196 -9.44 -9.27 -23.48
CA GLY A 196 -8.36 -10.25 -23.40
C GLY A 196 -7.05 -9.65 -22.85
N LEU A 197 -7.16 -8.60 -22.03
CA LEU A 197 -6.05 -7.86 -21.46
C LEU A 197 -6.02 -7.97 -19.94
N THR A 198 -4.87 -7.67 -19.34
CA THR A 198 -4.68 -7.57 -17.89
C THR A 198 -3.69 -6.44 -17.59
N LEU A 199 -3.85 -5.81 -16.42
CA LEU A 199 -2.86 -4.89 -15.90
C LEU A 199 -1.74 -5.69 -15.21
N GLY A 200 -2.09 -6.79 -14.54
CA GLY A 200 -1.15 -7.65 -13.82
C GLY A 200 -0.68 -7.05 -12.49
N HIS A 201 -1.35 -6.00 -12.01
CA HIS A 201 -0.97 -5.28 -10.78
C HIS A 201 -1.84 -5.70 -9.60
N PHE A 202 -1.31 -6.60 -8.79
CA PHE A 202 -2.01 -7.19 -7.65
C PHE A 202 -1.30 -6.87 -6.32
N PRO A 203 -1.36 -5.63 -5.81
CA PRO A 203 -0.89 -5.32 -4.46
C PRO A 203 -1.79 -5.97 -3.41
N GLN A 204 -1.34 -6.06 -2.16
CA GLN A 204 -2.15 -6.68 -1.10
C GLN A 204 -3.49 -5.96 -0.88
N SER A 205 -3.54 -4.65 -1.15
CA SER A 205 -4.74 -3.81 -1.08
C SER A 205 -5.61 -3.84 -2.35
N TYR A 206 -5.31 -4.74 -3.30
CA TYR A 206 -5.94 -4.82 -4.64
C TYR A 206 -7.46 -4.66 -4.62
N GLU A 207 -8.15 -5.35 -3.71
CA GLU A 207 -9.62 -5.38 -3.64
C GLU A 207 -10.27 -4.00 -3.46
N TYR A 208 -9.57 -3.04 -2.84
CA TYR A 208 -10.14 -1.76 -2.44
C TYR A 208 -9.38 -0.54 -2.97
N ALA A 209 -8.08 -0.67 -3.20
CA ALA A 209 -7.27 0.41 -3.74
C ALA A 209 -7.65 0.73 -5.20
N THR A 210 -7.45 1.99 -5.58
CA THR A 210 -7.81 2.50 -6.91
C THR A 210 -6.57 2.81 -7.75
N LEU A 211 -6.73 2.89 -9.08
CA LEU A 211 -5.63 3.20 -10.01
C LEU A 211 -4.93 4.53 -9.67
N GLY A 212 -5.69 5.56 -9.29
CA GLY A 212 -5.14 6.83 -8.84
C GLY A 212 -4.31 6.70 -7.57
N GLY A 213 -4.77 5.90 -6.61
CA GLY A 213 -4.02 5.59 -5.39
C GLY A 213 -2.74 4.81 -5.68
N PHE A 214 -2.78 3.86 -6.61
CA PHE A 214 -1.59 3.11 -7.05
C PHE A 214 -0.51 4.02 -7.63
N ALA A 215 -0.90 5.01 -8.45
CA ALA A 215 0.01 6.02 -8.98
C ALA A 215 0.52 6.98 -7.90
N ALA A 216 -0.38 7.50 -7.06
CA ALA A 216 -0.06 8.48 -6.03
C ALA A 216 0.91 7.94 -4.97
N ALA A 217 0.88 6.63 -4.68
CA ALA A 217 1.77 5.96 -3.73
C ALA A 217 2.93 5.18 -4.39
N ARG A 218 3.03 5.17 -5.74
CA ARG A 218 3.95 4.30 -6.51
C ARG A 218 3.89 2.84 -6.06
N SER A 219 2.68 2.31 -5.88
CA SER A 219 2.49 0.98 -5.32
C SER A 219 3.17 -0.13 -6.15
N SER A 220 3.49 -1.24 -5.49
CA SER A 220 4.06 -2.43 -6.11
C SER A 220 3.10 -3.61 -5.97
N GLY A 221 2.87 -4.33 -7.07
CA GLY A 221 2.04 -5.53 -7.09
C GLY A 221 2.90 -6.78 -6.87
N GLN A 222 2.32 -7.85 -6.31
CA GLN A 222 3.06 -9.09 -5.98
C GLN A 222 3.70 -9.78 -7.21
N ALA A 223 3.23 -9.44 -8.41
CA ALA A 223 3.72 -9.92 -9.69
C ALA A 223 4.63 -8.90 -10.42
N SER A 224 5.18 -7.91 -9.72
CA SER A 224 5.93 -6.80 -10.33
C SER A 224 7.22 -7.24 -11.02
N SER A 225 7.83 -8.36 -10.65
CA SER A 225 8.96 -8.95 -11.39
C SER A 225 8.57 -9.31 -12.83
N GLY A 226 7.31 -9.72 -13.04
CA GLY A 226 6.77 -9.96 -14.38
C GLY A 226 6.23 -8.70 -15.06
N TYR A 227 5.40 -7.90 -14.37
CA TYR A 227 4.60 -6.82 -14.99
C TYR A 227 5.20 -5.41 -14.83
N GLY A 228 6.13 -5.22 -13.89
CA GLY A 228 6.64 -3.92 -13.44
C GLY A 228 5.92 -3.41 -12.19
N ARG A 229 6.46 -2.34 -11.58
CA ARG A 229 5.71 -1.58 -10.57
C ARG A 229 4.63 -0.74 -11.25
N PHE A 230 3.70 -0.18 -10.48
CA PHE A 230 2.64 0.64 -11.08
C PHE A 230 3.18 1.87 -11.80
N ASP A 231 4.20 2.52 -11.25
CA ASP A 231 4.87 3.66 -11.87
C ASP A 231 5.60 3.31 -13.18
N ASP A 232 6.00 2.05 -13.37
CA ASP A 232 6.51 1.57 -14.66
C ASP A 232 5.39 1.38 -15.70
N MET A 233 4.17 1.10 -15.26
CA MET A 233 3.01 0.88 -16.13
C MET A 233 2.44 2.20 -16.66
N VAL A 234 2.56 3.29 -15.90
CA VAL A 234 2.05 4.61 -16.27
C VAL A 234 2.88 5.22 -17.40
N VAL A 235 2.26 5.41 -18.57
CA VAL A 235 2.89 6.10 -19.71
C VAL A 235 2.34 7.50 -19.92
N GLY A 236 1.21 7.85 -19.32
CA GLY A 236 0.66 9.21 -19.35
C GLY A 236 -0.30 9.49 -18.19
N LEU A 237 -0.50 10.77 -17.88
CA LEU A 237 -1.33 11.25 -16.78
C LEU A 237 -2.01 12.57 -17.17
N THR A 238 -3.28 12.72 -16.79
CA THR A 238 -3.95 14.03 -16.73
C THR A 238 -4.13 14.43 -15.28
N VAL A 239 -3.61 15.60 -14.90
CA VAL A 239 -3.57 16.05 -13.50
C VAL A 239 -4.21 17.43 -13.38
N ALA A 240 -5.20 17.56 -12.50
CA ALA A 240 -5.79 18.83 -12.13
C ALA A 240 -4.98 19.49 -11.02
N THR A 241 -4.66 20.76 -11.17
CA THR A 241 -3.99 21.58 -10.14
C THR A 241 -4.74 22.92 -9.98
N PRO A 242 -4.56 23.64 -8.87
CA PRO A 242 -5.06 25.01 -8.72
C PRO A 242 -4.63 25.97 -9.84
N ARG A 243 -3.55 25.64 -10.57
CA ARG A 243 -3.00 26.44 -11.68
C ARG A 243 -3.44 25.98 -13.07
N GLY A 244 -4.24 24.92 -13.14
CA GLY A 244 -4.74 24.35 -14.38
C GLY A 244 -4.31 22.89 -14.58
N THR A 245 -4.50 22.40 -15.80
CA THR A 245 -4.31 20.99 -16.13
C THR A 245 -2.90 20.73 -16.64
N LEU A 246 -2.29 19.66 -16.12
CA LEU A 246 -1.08 19.08 -16.68
C LEU A 246 -1.43 17.82 -17.47
N GLU A 247 -1.05 17.80 -18.74
CA GLU A 247 -1.12 16.62 -19.61
C GLU A 247 0.30 16.08 -19.80
N LEU A 248 0.57 14.91 -19.21
CA LEU A 248 1.91 14.34 -19.10
C LEU A 248 2.00 13.02 -19.87
N GLY A 249 3.15 12.77 -20.50
CA GLY A 249 3.41 11.54 -21.23
C GLY A 249 2.82 11.55 -22.65
N ARG A 250 3.66 11.85 -23.65
CA ARG A 250 3.27 11.86 -25.07
C ARG A 250 3.67 10.59 -25.83
N ALA A 251 4.69 9.89 -25.36
CA ALA A 251 5.30 8.75 -26.05
C ALA A 251 5.79 7.71 -25.03
N PRO A 252 6.02 6.46 -25.45
CA PRO A 252 6.49 5.39 -24.55
C PRO A 252 7.77 5.76 -23.79
N LYS A 253 8.70 6.43 -24.47
CA LYS A 253 9.96 6.97 -23.93
C LYS A 253 10.26 8.32 -24.58
N SER A 254 10.91 9.20 -23.84
CA SER A 254 11.29 10.54 -24.29
C SER A 254 12.58 10.96 -23.61
N ALA A 255 13.48 11.60 -24.35
CA ALA A 255 14.64 12.31 -23.81
C ALA A 255 14.43 13.84 -23.78
N ALA A 256 13.20 14.30 -24.05
CA ALA A 256 12.86 15.73 -24.04
C ALA A 256 12.69 16.23 -22.61
N GLY A 257 13.80 16.63 -21.99
CA GLY A 257 13.85 17.22 -20.65
C GLY A 257 13.51 16.24 -19.52
N PRO A 258 13.39 16.74 -18.28
CA PRO A 258 12.97 15.94 -17.13
C PRO A 258 11.56 15.36 -17.30
N ASP A 259 11.37 14.10 -16.89
CA ASP A 259 10.07 13.44 -16.95
C ASP A 259 9.16 13.91 -15.81
N LEU A 260 8.28 14.86 -16.10
CA LEU A 260 7.34 15.42 -15.12
C LEU A 260 6.34 14.37 -14.58
N ARG A 261 6.16 13.21 -15.23
CA ARG A 261 5.35 12.12 -14.65
C ARG A 261 5.93 11.67 -13.32
N GLN A 262 7.26 11.67 -13.19
CA GLN A 262 7.96 11.27 -11.96
C GLN A 262 7.80 12.28 -10.82
N LEU A 263 7.36 13.52 -11.10
CA LEU A 263 6.95 14.44 -10.04
C LEU A 263 5.60 14.03 -9.47
N VAL A 264 4.65 13.61 -10.32
CA VAL A 264 3.28 13.28 -9.90
C VAL A 264 3.20 11.88 -9.27
N LEU A 265 3.92 10.90 -9.82
CA LEU A 265 4.00 9.55 -9.29
C LEU A 265 4.72 9.55 -7.94
N GLY A 266 4.00 9.22 -6.87
CA GLY A 266 4.53 9.32 -5.50
C GLY A 266 4.25 10.66 -4.81
N SER A 267 3.49 11.56 -5.44
CA SER A 267 3.18 12.86 -4.86
C SER A 267 2.16 12.81 -3.73
N GLU A 268 1.44 11.70 -3.55
CA GLU A 268 0.44 11.52 -2.49
C GLU A 268 -0.60 12.67 -2.40
N GLY A 269 -0.93 13.24 -3.57
CA GLY A 269 -1.86 14.35 -3.68
C GLY A 269 -1.26 15.74 -3.44
N ALA A 270 0.03 15.85 -3.09
CA ALA A 270 0.69 17.14 -2.83
C ALA A 270 0.82 18.03 -4.08
N PHE A 271 0.93 17.44 -5.28
CA PHE A 271 1.22 18.16 -6.52
C PHE A 271 0.06 18.19 -7.52
N GLY A 272 -1.10 17.66 -7.14
CA GLY A 272 -2.30 17.69 -7.97
C GLY A 272 -3.19 16.48 -7.76
N VAL A 273 -4.32 16.49 -8.44
CA VAL A 273 -5.30 15.41 -8.46
C VAL A 273 -5.19 14.67 -9.78
N ILE A 274 -4.78 13.40 -9.75
CA ILE A 274 -4.76 12.55 -10.95
C ILE A 274 -6.21 12.29 -11.35
N THR A 275 -6.56 12.59 -12.61
CA THR A 275 -7.93 12.49 -13.16
C THR A 275 -8.05 11.56 -14.36
N SER A 276 -6.91 11.19 -14.97
CA SER A 276 -6.82 10.14 -15.99
C SER A 276 -5.43 9.52 -15.95
N LEU A 277 -5.33 8.22 -16.22
CA LEU A 277 -4.09 7.48 -16.37
C LEU A 277 -4.07 6.76 -17.70
N ARG A 278 -2.96 6.88 -18.43
CA ARG A 278 -2.63 6.02 -19.56
C ARG A 278 -1.69 4.92 -19.09
N LEU A 279 -2.14 3.68 -19.15
CA LEU A 279 -1.45 2.52 -18.58
C LEU A 279 -1.07 1.53 -19.66
N ARG A 280 0.15 0.99 -19.58
CA ARG A 280 0.52 -0.23 -20.32
C ARG A 280 -0.24 -1.42 -19.75
N VAL A 281 -0.73 -2.27 -20.64
CA VAL A 281 -1.40 -3.52 -20.30
C VAL A 281 -0.74 -4.68 -21.05
N ARG A 282 -1.07 -5.90 -20.68
CA ARG A 282 -0.59 -7.12 -21.37
C ARG A 282 -1.74 -7.98 -21.79
N ARG A 283 -1.48 -8.94 -22.68
CA ARG A 283 -2.43 -10.02 -22.95
C ARG A 283 -2.61 -10.82 -21.67
N ALA A 284 -3.86 -11.19 -21.38
CA ALA A 284 -4.15 -12.05 -20.25
C ALA A 284 -3.44 -13.41 -20.47
N PRO A 285 -2.68 -13.92 -19.48
CA PRO A 285 -1.98 -15.19 -19.62
C PRO A 285 -2.98 -16.35 -19.67
N SER A 286 -2.77 -17.29 -20.59
CA SER A 286 -3.59 -18.51 -20.74
C SER A 286 -3.17 -19.63 -19.78
N GLY A 287 -1.93 -19.60 -19.28
CA GLY A 287 -1.37 -20.53 -18.31
C GLY A 287 -0.80 -19.83 -17.08
N ARG A 288 -1.00 -20.44 -15.91
CA ARG A 288 -0.39 -20.03 -14.64
C ARG A 288 0.07 -21.24 -13.84
N ALA A 289 1.20 -21.10 -13.16
CA ALA A 289 1.70 -22.12 -12.24
C ALA A 289 2.35 -21.45 -11.03
N TYR A 290 2.13 -22.01 -9.84
CA TYR A 290 2.77 -21.59 -8.61
C TYR A 290 3.43 -22.79 -7.95
N GLU A 291 4.55 -22.55 -7.27
CA GLU A 291 5.31 -23.60 -6.58
C GLU A 291 6.11 -23.07 -5.39
N GLY A 292 6.43 -23.98 -4.48
CA GLY A 292 7.25 -23.72 -3.30
C GLY A 292 8.65 -24.32 -3.41
N TRP A 293 9.62 -23.62 -2.84
CA TRP A 293 11.01 -24.05 -2.67
C TRP A 293 11.47 -23.81 -1.25
N ARG A 294 12.36 -24.66 -0.74
CA ARG A 294 12.97 -24.51 0.58
C ARG A 294 14.46 -24.24 0.47
N PHE A 295 14.96 -23.28 1.24
CA PHE A 295 16.38 -23.02 1.45
C PHE A 295 16.76 -23.25 2.91
N ALA A 296 18.03 -23.55 3.20
CA ALA A 296 18.45 -23.81 4.57
C ALA A 296 18.48 -22.54 5.42
N SER A 297 18.71 -21.37 4.81
CA SER A 297 18.74 -20.08 5.49
C SER A 297 18.31 -18.92 4.60
N PHE A 298 17.95 -17.80 5.22
CA PHE A 298 17.56 -16.58 4.50
C PHE A 298 18.68 -16.03 3.59
N PRO A 299 19.97 -16.00 4.00
CA PRO A 299 21.06 -15.59 3.10
C PRO A 299 21.21 -16.48 1.86
N GLU A 300 21.06 -17.80 1.99
CA GLU A 300 21.13 -18.73 0.86
C GLU A 300 19.98 -18.52 -0.12
N GLY A 301 18.75 -18.42 0.40
CA GLY A 301 17.57 -18.11 -0.42
C GLY A 301 17.70 -16.75 -1.10
N ALA A 302 18.19 -15.73 -0.38
CA ALA A 302 18.38 -14.39 -0.93
C ALA A 302 19.42 -14.38 -2.06
N ALA A 303 20.50 -15.16 -1.92
CA ALA A 303 21.49 -15.34 -2.99
C ALA A 303 20.89 -16.03 -4.22
N ALA A 304 19.99 -17.00 -4.02
CA ALA A 304 19.28 -17.67 -5.12
C ALA A 304 18.32 -16.71 -5.84
N LEU A 305 17.53 -15.93 -5.08
CA LEU A 305 16.66 -14.88 -5.63
C LEU A 305 17.46 -13.84 -6.42
N ARG A 306 18.60 -13.38 -5.89
CA ARG A 306 19.51 -12.48 -6.60
C ARG A 306 19.99 -13.08 -7.91
N ARG A 307 20.42 -14.35 -7.90
CA ARG A 307 20.90 -15.05 -9.10
C ARG A 307 19.80 -15.15 -10.16
N LEU A 308 18.57 -15.45 -9.77
CA LEU A 308 17.43 -15.44 -10.69
C LEU A 308 17.17 -14.04 -11.27
N ALA A 309 17.24 -13.00 -10.44
CA ALA A 309 16.99 -11.62 -10.87
C ALA A 309 18.10 -11.05 -11.79
N GLN A 310 19.33 -11.56 -11.67
CA GLN A 310 20.49 -11.09 -12.44
C GLN A 310 20.74 -11.90 -13.72
N ASP A 311 20.70 -13.23 -13.61
CA ASP A 311 21.20 -14.13 -14.65
C ASP A 311 20.17 -15.20 -15.08
N GLY A 312 19.11 -15.41 -14.31
CA GLY A 312 18.15 -16.49 -14.52
C GLY A 312 16.89 -16.03 -15.26
N PRO A 313 16.01 -16.96 -15.65
CA PRO A 313 14.68 -16.59 -16.08
C PRO A 313 13.86 -16.24 -14.82
N ALA A 314 13.77 -14.94 -14.49
CA ALA A 314 13.18 -14.42 -13.26
C ALA A 314 11.65 -14.60 -13.22
N PRO A 315 11.08 -15.46 -12.35
CA PRO A 315 9.64 -15.74 -12.30
C PRO A 315 8.77 -14.48 -12.15
N THR A 316 7.51 -14.55 -12.59
CA THR A 316 6.53 -13.46 -12.49
C THR A 316 6.30 -13.04 -11.03
N VAL A 317 6.24 -14.01 -10.12
CA VAL A 317 6.22 -13.82 -8.67
C VAL A 317 7.44 -14.51 -8.09
N LEU A 318 8.20 -13.80 -7.25
CA LEU A 318 9.36 -14.35 -6.57
C LEU A 318 9.47 -13.74 -5.17
N ARG A 319 9.14 -14.55 -4.16
CA ARG A 319 9.10 -14.17 -2.74
C ARG A 319 9.95 -15.15 -1.92
N LEU A 320 10.64 -14.65 -0.90
CA LEU A 320 11.36 -15.49 0.07
C LEU A 320 11.04 -15.02 1.49
N SER A 321 10.41 -15.90 2.26
CA SER A 321 10.14 -15.73 3.68
C SER A 321 11.33 -16.15 4.52
N ASP A 322 11.69 -15.36 5.54
CA ASP A 322 12.71 -15.74 6.50
C ASP A 322 12.25 -16.93 7.37
N GLU A 323 13.16 -17.45 8.20
CA GLU A 323 12.90 -18.63 9.02
C GLU A 323 11.73 -18.40 9.99
N THR A 324 11.58 -17.17 10.49
CA THR A 324 10.53 -16.82 11.45
C THR A 324 9.17 -16.77 10.77
N GLU A 325 9.06 -16.08 9.63
CA GLU A 325 7.81 -16.01 8.85
C GLU A 325 7.40 -17.39 8.33
N THR A 326 8.38 -18.20 7.90
CA THR A 326 8.16 -19.58 7.44
C THR A 326 7.59 -20.44 8.56
N MET A 327 8.17 -20.38 9.76
CA MET A 327 7.74 -21.14 10.94
C MET A 327 6.33 -20.78 11.40
N VAL A 328 5.96 -19.49 11.38
CA VAL A 328 4.63 -19.01 11.79
C VAL A 328 3.54 -19.43 10.79
N GLY A 329 3.91 -19.65 9.52
CA GLY A 329 2.97 -20.11 8.51
C GLY A 329 1.98 -19.05 8.05
N LEU A 330 2.35 -17.76 8.04
CA LEU A 330 1.46 -16.67 7.60
C LEU A 330 0.88 -16.82 6.18
N ALA A 331 1.47 -17.70 5.36
CA ALA A 331 0.93 -18.06 4.04
C ALA A 331 -0.35 -18.94 4.13
N ARG A 332 -0.68 -19.48 5.30
CA ARG A 332 -1.85 -20.30 5.59
C ARG A 332 -2.54 -19.82 6.88
N PRO A 333 -3.43 -18.81 6.78
CA PRO A 333 -4.16 -18.29 7.95
C PRO A 333 -4.90 -19.39 8.74
N ASP A 334 -5.39 -20.41 8.03
CA ASP A 334 -6.15 -21.54 8.60
C ASP A 334 -5.27 -22.54 9.35
N GLU A 335 -3.94 -22.46 9.21
CA GLU A 335 -2.96 -23.38 9.80
C GLU A 335 -1.92 -22.66 10.68
N ILE A 336 -2.18 -21.42 11.11
CA ILE A 336 -1.29 -20.69 12.02
C ILE A 336 -1.06 -21.53 13.28
N GLY A 337 0.20 -21.94 13.50
CA GLY A 337 0.61 -22.82 14.60
C GLY A 337 0.90 -24.28 14.21
N ALA A 338 0.61 -24.70 12.98
CA ALA A 338 1.12 -25.95 12.43
C ALA A 338 2.59 -25.75 12.01
N LEU A 339 3.53 -26.19 12.86
CA LEU A 339 4.96 -26.11 12.56
C LEU A 339 5.27 -26.84 11.25
N PRO A 340 5.80 -26.16 10.21
CA PRO A 340 6.25 -26.85 9.02
C PRO A 340 7.31 -27.89 9.40
N SER A 341 7.10 -29.12 8.95
CA SER A 341 8.10 -30.19 9.10
C SER A 341 9.33 -29.86 8.24
N GLY A 342 10.39 -29.37 8.88
CA GLY A 342 11.68 -29.06 8.27
C GLY A 342 11.97 -27.56 8.28
N GLY A 343 12.91 -27.13 9.14
CA GLY A 343 13.35 -25.73 9.24
C GLY A 343 13.92 -25.17 7.93
N GLY A 344 14.18 -23.86 7.94
CA GLY A 344 14.68 -23.09 6.81
C GLY A 344 13.69 -22.03 6.34
N CYS A 345 13.84 -21.61 5.08
CA CYS A 345 13.07 -20.52 4.46
C CYS A 345 12.21 -21.02 3.31
N LEU A 346 10.96 -20.56 3.24
CA LEU A 346 10.06 -20.82 2.12
C LEU A 346 10.22 -19.73 1.04
N ALA A 347 10.48 -20.15 -0.19
CA ALA A 347 10.32 -19.32 -1.37
C ALA A 347 9.06 -19.71 -2.15
N VAL A 348 8.28 -18.71 -2.56
CA VAL A 348 7.11 -18.88 -3.43
C VAL A 348 7.42 -18.28 -4.78
N LEU A 349 7.24 -19.11 -5.82
CA LEU A 349 7.44 -18.76 -7.21
C LEU A 349 6.12 -18.85 -7.97
N GLY A 350 5.91 -17.91 -8.90
CA GLY A 350 4.75 -17.88 -9.77
C GLY A 350 5.14 -17.54 -11.20
N TYR A 351 4.47 -18.19 -12.15
CA TYR A 351 4.73 -18.11 -13.57
C TYR A 351 3.43 -17.85 -14.31
N GLU A 352 3.44 -16.87 -15.22
CA GLU A 352 2.28 -16.53 -16.03
C GLU A 352 2.70 -16.36 -17.50
N GLY A 353 2.02 -17.05 -18.41
CA GLY A 353 2.34 -17.08 -19.84
C GLY A 353 1.59 -18.19 -20.58
N GLU A 354 2.02 -18.56 -21.78
CA GLU A 354 1.47 -19.72 -22.46
C GLU A 354 1.90 -21.03 -21.77
N PRO A 355 1.05 -22.08 -21.68
CA PRO A 355 1.34 -23.29 -20.92
C PRO A 355 2.68 -23.97 -21.25
N GLY A 356 3.03 -24.04 -22.54
CA GLY A 356 4.31 -24.62 -22.97
C GLY A 356 5.52 -23.78 -22.55
N GLU A 357 5.40 -22.45 -22.60
CA GLU A 357 6.45 -21.53 -22.15
C GLU A 357 6.62 -21.58 -20.63
N VAL A 358 5.50 -21.64 -19.89
CA VAL A 358 5.50 -21.79 -18.43
C VAL A 358 6.21 -23.08 -18.03
N ALA A 359 5.94 -24.20 -18.69
CA ALA A 359 6.61 -25.47 -18.40
C ALA A 359 8.13 -25.38 -18.61
N ALA A 360 8.58 -24.86 -19.76
CA ALA A 360 10.00 -24.70 -20.06
C ALA A 360 10.69 -23.67 -19.14
N TRP A 361 9.98 -22.63 -18.73
CA TRP A 361 10.46 -21.63 -17.77
C TRP A 361 10.72 -22.26 -16.40
N ARG A 362 9.74 -23.00 -15.88
CA ARG A 362 9.85 -23.72 -14.61
C ARG A 362 11.03 -24.67 -14.58
N GLU A 363 11.26 -25.43 -15.66
CA GLU A 363 12.40 -26.36 -15.76
C GLU A 363 13.75 -25.62 -15.62
N ARG A 364 13.93 -24.51 -16.33
CA ARG A 364 15.18 -23.71 -16.25
C ARG A 364 15.37 -23.07 -14.87
N THR A 365 14.29 -22.57 -14.26
CA THR A 365 14.35 -22.03 -12.90
C THR A 365 14.69 -23.13 -11.89
N ALA A 366 14.06 -24.30 -12.00
CA ALA A 366 14.28 -25.44 -11.11
C ALA A 366 15.73 -25.93 -11.14
N ALA A 367 16.34 -26.01 -12.33
CA ALA A 367 17.75 -26.34 -12.48
C ALA A 367 18.66 -25.31 -11.76
N THR A 368 18.34 -24.01 -11.92
CA THR A 368 19.08 -22.93 -11.26
C THR A 368 18.96 -23.00 -9.74
N LEU A 369 17.74 -23.19 -9.22
CA LEU A 369 17.50 -23.24 -7.78
C LEU A 369 18.12 -24.46 -7.12
N SER A 370 18.03 -25.63 -7.77
CA SER A 370 18.63 -26.87 -7.26
C SER A 370 20.16 -26.75 -7.18
N ALA A 371 20.80 -26.11 -8.17
CA ALA A 371 22.23 -25.84 -8.16
C ALA A 371 22.66 -24.88 -7.04
N LEU A 372 21.72 -24.09 -6.50
CA LEU A 372 21.93 -23.15 -5.39
C LEU A 372 21.43 -23.69 -4.04
N GLY A 373 21.19 -25.00 -3.94
CA GLY A 373 20.79 -25.66 -2.69
C GLY A 373 19.30 -25.60 -2.37
N GLY A 374 18.47 -25.11 -3.30
CA GLY A 374 17.02 -25.11 -3.16
C GLY A 374 16.43 -26.51 -3.26
N VAL A 375 15.50 -26.85 -2.37
CA VAL A 375 14.75 -28.11 -2.38
C VAL A 375 13.31 -27.84 -2.85
N PRO A 376 12.82 -28.50 -3.91
CA PRO A 376 11.46 -28.30 -4.39
C PRO A 376 10.43 -28.85 -3.39
N LEU A 377 9.34 -28.10 -3.17
CA LEU A 377 8.22 -28.51 -2.31
C LEU A 377 6.95 -28.85 -3.12
N GLY A 378 6.98 -28.68 -4.43
CA GLY A 378 5.82 -28.89 -5.31
C GLY A 378 4.88 -27.68 -5.36
N PRO A 379 3.68 -27.84 -5.95
CA PRO A 379 2.78 -26.72 -6.26
C PRO A 379 2.06 -26.14 -5.04
N GLU A 380 1.75 -26.99 -4.06
CA GLU A 380 0.80 -26.65 -3.00
C GLU A 380 1.19 -25.38 -2.20
N PRO A 381 2.46 -25.14 -1.77
CA PRO A 381 2.79 -23.94 -1.01
C PRO A 381 2.56 -22.65 -1.82
N GLY A 382 2.86 -22.69 -3.12
CA GLY A 382 2.64 -21.56 -4.00
C GLY A 382 1.16 -21.34 -4.30
N GLU A 383 0.38 -22.41 -4.49
CA GLU A 383 -1.07 -22.32 -4.69
C GLU A 383 -1.81 -21.84 -3.43
N ALA A 384 -1.40 -22.29 -2.26
CA ALA A 384 -1.93 -21.83 -0.98
C ALA A 384 -1.67 -20.33 -0.78
N TRP A 385 -0.42 -19.89 -1.03
CA TRP A 385 -0.10 -18.48 -1.03
C TRP A 385 -0.96 -17.70 -2.04
N ALA A 386 -1.12 -18.20 -3.26
CA ALA A 386 -1.90 -17.53 -4.31
C ALA A 386 -3.37 -17.32 -3.89
N ARG A 387 -3.97 -18.29 -3.19
CA ARG A 387 -5.34 -18.20 -2.63
C ARG A 387 -5.42 -17.24 -1.44
N GLY A 388 -4.46 -17.26 -0.53
CA GLY A 388 -4.51 -16.53 0.74
C GLY A 388 -3.94 -15.11 0.74
N ARG A 389 -3.25 -14.67 -0.33
CA ARG A 389 -2.43 -13.44 -0.36
C ARG A 389 -3.13 -12.11 -0.07
N PHE A 390 -4.46 -12.07 -0.05
CA PHE A 390 -5.25 -10.88 0.31
C PHE A 390 -5.88 -10.94 1.72
N GLY A 391 -5.72 -12.06 2.43
CA GLY A 391 -6.39 -12.29 3.72
C GLY A 391 -5.70 -11.68 4.95
N ALA A 392 -4.40 -11.40 4.90
CA ALA A 392 -3.63 -11.00 6.08
C ALA A 392 -4.15 -9.74 6.81
N PRO A 393 -4.70 -8.70 6.14
CA PRO A 393 -5.27 -7.56 6.84
C PRO A 393 -6.50 -7.90 7.71
N TYR A 394 -7.28 -8.95 7.38
CA TYR A 394 -8.37 -9.42 8.25
C TYR A 394 -7.81 -10.05 9.53
N LEU A 395 -6.73 -10.82 9.44
CA LEU A 395 -6.04 -11.40 10.59
C LEU A 395 -5.47 -10.31 11.52
N ARG A 396 -4.91 -9.23 10.95
CA ARG A 396 -4.43 -8.08 11.72
C ARG A 396 -5.54 -7.53 12.62
N ASP A 397 -6.75 -7.34 12.09
CA ASP A 397 -7.84 -6.77 12.88
C ASP A 397 -8.24 -7.65 14.07
N ALA A 398 -8.25 -8.98 13.88
CA ALA A 398 -8.49 -9.94 14.94
C ALA A 398 -7.37 -9.93 16.01
N LEU A 399 -6.12 -9.72 15.59
CA LEU A 399 -4.97 -9.56 16.49
C LEU A 399 -5.03 -8.25 17.28
N LEU A 400 -5.45 -7.14 16.66
CA LEU A 400 -5.68 -5.86 17.34
C LEU A 400 -6.74 -5.99 18.43
N GLU A 401 -7.81 -6.73 18.16
CA GLU A 401 -8.88 -7.00 19.12
C GLU A 401 -8.42 -7.85 20.31
N ALA A 402 -7.49 -8.78 20.09
CA ALA A 402 -6.87 -9.57 21.15
C ALA A 402 -5.83 -8.79 21.98
N GLY A 403 -5.50 -7.54 21.60
CA GLY A 403 -4.54 -6.69 22.31
C GLY A 403 -3.10 -6.84 21.84
N ALA A 404 -2.88 -7.37 20.64
CA ALA A 404 -1.60 -7.29 19.95
C ALA A 404 -1.54 -6.01 19.10
N THR A 405 -0.36 -5.43 18.94
CA THR A 405 -0.05 -4.48 17.87
C THR A 405 0.55 -5.27 16.71
N VAL A 406 -0.03 -5.15 15.52
CA VAL A 406 0.45 -5.83 14.31
C VAL A 406 0.64 -4.82 13.22
N GLU A 407 1.90 -4.56 12.86
CA GLU A 407 2.20 -3.58 11.82
C GLU A 407 3.22 -4.13 10.83
N THR A 408 3.17 -3.55 9.64
CA THR A 408 4.06 -3.84 8.53
C THR A 408 4.89 -2.61 8.19
N LEU A 409 6.13 -2.84 7.79
CA LEU A 409 6.97 -1.81 7.22
C LEU A 409 7.84 -2.42 6.15
N GLU A 410 8.33 -1.58 5.25
CA GLU A 410 9.05 -2.04 4.08
C GLU A 410 10.09 -1.02 3.67
N THR A 411 11.13 -1.52 3.01
CA THR A 411 12.30 -0.76 2.57
C THR A 411 12.88 -1.48 1.36
N ALA A 412 13.82 -0.85 0.67
CA ALA A 412 14.64 -1.53 -0.33
C ALA A 412 16.09 -1.06 -0.28
N CYS A 413 17.00 -1.88 -0.77
CA CYS A 413 18.39 -1.49 -0.99
C CYS A 413 19.01 -2.32 -2.11
N PHE A 414 20.24 -1.96 -2.50
CA PHE A 414 21.05 -2.79 -3.37
C PHE A 414 21.37 -4.13 -2.72
N TRP A 415 21.60 -5.17 -3.53
CA TRP A 415 21.87 -6.53 -3.06
C TRP A 415 23.02 -6.62 -2.05
N SER A 416 24.07 -5.80 -2.20
CA SER A 416 25.20 -5.74 -1.27
C SER A 416 24.84 -5.22 0.12
N GLY A 417 23.74 -4.47 0.25
CA GLY A 417 23.24 -3.94 1.51
C GLY A 417 22.24 -4.85 2.22
N VAL A 418 21.60 -5.78 1.51
CA VAL A 418 20.46 -6.58 2.02
C VAL A 418 20.75 -7.25 3.37
N PRO A 419 21.88 -7.96 3.58
CA PRO A 419 22.14 -8.60 4.86
C PRO A 419 22.23 -7.59 6.02
N ARG A 420 22.90 -6.45 5.80
CA ARG A 420 23.07 -5.42 6.85
C ARG A 420 21.75 -4.72 7.16
N LEU A 421 20.96 -4.41 6.14
CA LEU A 421 19.65 -3.76 6.29
C LEU A 421 18.66 -4.66 7.03
N TYR A 422 18.57 -5.94 6.63
CA TYR A 422 17.76 -6.96 7.29
C TYR A 422 18.02 -7.01 8.79
N ASP A 423 19.29 -7.14 9.14
CA ASP A 423 19.77 -7.22 10.51
C ASP A 423 19.51 -5.94 11.33
N ALA A 424 19.78 -4.78 10.74
CA ALA A 424 19.64 -3.49 11.42
C ALA A 424 18.18 -3.21 11.77
N VAL A 425 17.25 -3.44 10.84
CA VAL A 425 15.81 -3.25 11.06
C VAL A 425 15.29 -4.21 12.12
N ARG A 426 15.65 -5.51 12.05
CA ARG A 426 15.26 -6.49 13.08
C ARG A 426 15.73 -6.12 14.47
N ARG A 427 17.00 -5.69 14.59
CA ARG A 427 17.56 -5.26 15.88
C ARG A 427 16.89 -3.99 16.40
N ALA A 428 16.61 -3.02 15.54
CA ALA A 428 15.90 -1.80 15.93
C ALA A 428 14.49 -2.11 16.45
N LEU A 429 13.74 -2.96 15.75
CA LEU A 429 12.41 -3.41 16.17
C LEU A 429 12.45 -4.16 17.50
N ALA A 430 13.36 -5.15 17.62
CA ALA A 430 13.52 -5.92 18.85
C ALA A 430 13.87 -5.01 20.03
N ALA A 431 14.82 -4.09 19.87
CA ALA A 431 15.23 -3.17 20.92
C ALA A 431 14.09 -2.21 21.34
N ALA A 432 13.34 -1.66 20.37
CA ALA A 432 12.31 -0.68 20.64
C ALA A 432 11.01 -1.26 21.21
N LEU A 433 10.71 -2.55 20.92
CA LEU A 433 9.44 -3.18 21.29
C LEU A 433 9.55 -4.24 22.38
N THR A 434 10.76 -4.55 22.86
CA THR A 434 10.93 -5.43 24.01
C THR A 434 10.38 -4.76 25.26
N THR A 435 9.45 -5.44 25.93
CA THR A 435 8.80 -4.94 27.14
C THR A 435 9.75 -4.98 28.35
N PRO A 436 9.50 -4.21 29.44
CA PRO A 436 10.32 -4.26 30.65
C PRO A 436 10.45 -5.65 31.29
N GLY A 437 9.52 -6.57 31.01
CA GLY A 437 9.59 -7.98 31.43
C GLY A 437 10.49 -8.86 30.56
N GLY A 438 11.17 -8.29 29.55
CA GLY A 438 12.06 -9.01 28.63
C GLY A 438 11.35 -9.75 27.50
N VAL A 439 10.02 -9.63 27.39
CA VAL A 439 9.26 -10.24 26.29
C VAL A 439 9.40 -9.36 25.05
N GLY A 440 10.05 -9.91 24.02
CA GLY A 440 10.32 -9.25 22.75
C GLY A 440 9.19 -9.39 21.72
N PRO A 441 9.22 -8.61 20.64
CA PRO A 441 8.28 -8.75 19.53
C PRO A 441 8.58 -10.01 18.70
N LEU A 442 7.57 -10.52 18.01
CA LEU A 442 7.75 -11.40 16.85
C LEU A 442 8.05 -10.53 15.63
N VAL A 443 9.26 -10.65 15.07
CA VAL A 443 9.67 -9.92 13.86
C VAL A 443 9.88 -10.92 12.74
N MET A 444 9.03 -10.82 11.72
CA MET A 444 9.06 -11.62 10.51
C MET A 444 9.50 -10.75 9.35
N CYS A 445 10.14 -11.35 8.35
CA CYS A 445 10.55 -10.64 7.15
C CYS A 445 10.46 -11.52 5.92
N HIS A 446 10.23 -10.90 4.77
CA HIS A 446 10.46 -11.52 3.48
C HIS A 446 11.06 -10.55 2.47
N ILE A 447 11.73 -11.12 1.47
CA ILE A 447 11.95 -10.44 0.19
C ILE A 447 10.62 -10.46 -0.55
N SER A 448 10.02 -9.28 -0.72
CA SER A 448 8.72 -9.10 -1.38
C SER A 448 8.84 -8.84 -2.88
N HIS A 449 9.92 -8.17 -3.29
CA HIS A 449 10.21 -7.83 -4.68
C HIS A 449 11.71 -7.92 -4.96
N VAL A 450 12.05 -8.34 -6.17
CA VAL A 450 13.44 -8.41 -6.64
C VAL A 450 13.66 -7.52 -7.86
N TYR A 451 14.87 -6.98 -7.94
CA TYR A 451 15.40 -6.23 -9.06
C TYR A 451 16.77 -6.80 -9.41
N ALA A 452 17.25 -6.53 -10.63
CA ALA A 452 18.60 -6.94 -11.02
C ALA A 452 19.68 -6.38 -10.04
N THR A 453 19.44 -5.18 -9.50
CA THR A 453 20.40 -4.46 -8.64
C THR A 453 20.08 -4.50 -7.15
N GLY A 454 18.87 -4.90 -6.74
CA GLY A 454 18.47 -4.87 -5.34
C GLY A 454 17.20 -5.65 -5.04
N ALA A 455 16.70 -5.48 -3.82
CA ALA A 455 15.49 -6.14 -3.35
C ALA A 455 14.73 -5.26 -2.35
N SER A 456 13.42 -5.47 -2.27
CA SER A 456 12.59 -4.96 -1.20
C SER A 456 12.52 -5.97 -0.06
N LEU A 457 12.69 -5.48 1.17
CA LEU A 457 12.45 -6.22 2.40
C LEU A 457 11.14 -5.72 3.01
N TYR A 458 10.27 -6.65 3.36
CA TYR A 458 9.00 -6.38 4.01
C TYR A 458 8.98 -7.06 5.35
N PHE A 459 8.71 -6.30 6.40
CA PHE A 459 8.68 -6.77 7.78
C PHE A 459 7.25 -6.78 8.29
N THR A 460 6.89 -7.84 9.00
CA THR A 460 5.66 -7.91 9.79
C THR A 460 6.04 -8.08 11.25
N VAL A 461 5.47 -7.25 12.11
CA VAL A 461 5.81 -7.18 13.53
C VAL A 461 4.57 -7.42 14.35
N VAL A 462 4.65 -8.34 15.31
CA VAL A 462 3.59 -8.60 16.30
C VAL A 462 4.16 -8.41 17.69
N THR A 463 3.53 -7.57 18.51
CA THR A 463 3.92 -7.35 19.91
C THR A 463 2.70 -7.12 20.79
N ALA A 464 2.80 -7.29 22.10
CA ALA A 464 1.73 -6.88 23.01
C ALA A 464 1.58 -5.35 23.03
N GLN A 465 0.33 -4.88 23.10
CA GLN A 465 0.04 -3.47 23.28
C GLN A 465 0.56 -2.99 24.64
N ALA A 466 1.34 -1.91 24.65
CA ALA A 466 1.65 -1.17 25.86
C ALA A 466 0.42 -0.39 26.37
N ALA A 467 0.56 0.29 27.51
CA ALA A 467 -0.47 1.21 28.00
C ALA A 467 -0.78 2.34 26.99
N ASP A 468 0.22 2.77 26.23
CA ASP A 468 0.08 3.65 25.07
C ASP A 468 0.70 2.96 23.84
N PRO A 469 -0.10 2.19 23.07
CA PRO A 469 0.39 1.48 21.90
C PRO A 469 0.78 2.43 20.75
N LEU A 470 0.23 3.64 20.70
CA LEU A 470 0.57 4.64 19.69
C LEU A 470 1.98 5.19 19.94
N ALA A 471 2.28 5.57 21.18
CA ALA A 471 3.63 6.03 21.55
C ALA A 471 4.68 4.91 21.42
N GLN A 472 4.32 3.67 21.79
CA GLN A 472 5.16 2.49 21.61
C GLN A 472 5.54 2.32 20.13
N TRP A 473 4.55 2.33 19.23
CA TRP A 473 4.81 2.19 17.80
C TRP A 473 5.58 3.38 17.23
N ALA A 474 5.26 4.62 17.62
CA ALA A 474 5.96 5.80 17.16
C ALA A 474 7.47 5.76 17.52
N ALA A 475 7.81 5.27 18.71
CA ALA A 475 9.20 5.06 19.11
C ALA A 475 9.91 4.01 18.24
N ALA A 476 9.26 2.86 18.02
CA ALA A 476 9.80 1.81 17.15
C ALA A 476 9.99 2.28 15.71
N LYS A 477 9.03 3.04 15.18
CA LYS A 477 9.08 3.58 13.82
C LYS A 477 10.25 4.55 13.65
N ARG A 478 10.51 5.44 14.61
CA ARG A 478 11.69 6.33 14.58
C ARG A 478 13.00 5.53 14.57
N ALA A 479 13.14 4.54 15.45
CA ALA A 479 14.34 3.70 15.52
C ALA A 479 14.58 2.93 14.21
N VAL A 480 13.51 2.42 13.58
CA VAL A 480 13.61 1.73 12.29
C VAL A 480 13.99 2.68 11.16
N ASN A 481 13.38 3.86 11.08
CA ASN A 481 13.72 4.86 10.07
C ASN A 481 15.20 5.27 10.16
N GLU A 482 15.72 5.44 11.37
CA GLU A 482 17.15 5.70 11.60
C GLU A 482 18.02 4.52 11.13
N ALA A 483 17.66 3.29 11.48
CA ALA A 483 18.40 2.09 11.07
C ALA A 483 18.43 1.91 9.54
N ILE A 484 17.32 2.20 8.86
CA ILE A 484 17.23 2.19 7.39
C ILE A 484 18.20 3.23 6.80
N GLY A 485 18.15 4.48 7.30
CA GLY A 485 19.02 5.56 6.83
C GLY A 485 20.51 5.26 7.00
N VAL A 486 20.92 4.75 8.17
CA VAL A 486 22.33 4.39 8.46
C VAL A 486 22.84 3.27 7.57
N THR A 487 21.98 2.34 7.16
CA THR A 487 22.36 1.21 6.30
C THR A 487 22.26 1.49 4.80
N GLY A 488 21.77 2.67 4.42
CA GLY A 488 21.62 3.11 3.03
C GLY A 488 20.42 2.46 2.32
N GLY A 489 19.40 2.05 3.07
CA GLY A 489 18.10 1.69 2.49
C GLY A 489 17.27 2.93 2.17
N THR A 490 16.28 2.80 1.28
CA THR A 490 15.26 3.83 1.05
C THR A 490 14.13 3.69 2.07
N ILE A 491 13.60 4.80 2.56
CA ILE A 491 12.64 4.84 3.67
C ILE A 491 11.33 4.11 3.38
N SER A 492 10.97 3.98 2.10
CA SER A 492 9.81 3.25 1.63
C SER A 492 10.09 2.77 0.21
N HIS A 493 9.72 1.53 -0.08
CA HIS A 493 9.74 1.01 -1.44
C HIS A 493 8.36 1.12 -2.13
N HIS A 494 7.24 0.97 -1.40
CA HIS A 494 5.89 1.02 -1.97
C HIS A 494 4.74 1.44 -1.04
N HIS A 495 4.98 1.66 0.26
CA HIS A 495 3.95 2.21 1.15
C HIS A 495 3.72 3.71 0.93
N GLY A 496 4.77 4.43 0.53
CA GLY A 496 4.78 5.87 0.38
C GLY A 496 5.50 6.56 1.53
N VAL A 497 5.50 7.88 1.50
CA VAL A 497 6.08 8.75 2.53
C VAL A 497 5.01 9.19 3.52
N GLY A 498 3.89 9.68 3.00
CA GLY A 498 2.80 10.23 3.77
C GLY A 498 3.25 11.30 4.77
N ARG A 499 2.72 11.23 5.99
CA ARG A 499 3.21 11.99 7.15
C ARG A 499 4.21 11.18 7.95
N ASP A 500 3.99 9.86 8.02
CA ASP A 500 4.71 8.96 8.93
C ASP A 500 6.20 8.85 8.60
N HIS A 501 6.58 9.02 7.32
CA HIS A 501 7.99 8.98 6.88
C HIS A 501 8.52 10.34 6.45
N ARG A 502 7.73 11.43 6.54
CA ARG A 502 8.07 12.75 5.97
C ARG A 502 9.46 13.23 6.35
N ASP A 503 9.76 13.21 7.65
CA ASP A 503 11.02 13.73 8.17
C ASP A 503 12.21 12.83 7.80
N ALA A 504 12.00 11.51 7.74
CA ALA A 504 13.02 10.56 7.31
C ALA A 504 13.26 10.62 5.79
N TYR A 505 12.22 10.85 4.99
CA TYR A 505 12.35 11.11 3.56
C TYR A 505 13.10 12.42 3.29
N ALA A 506 12.83 13.47 4.07
CA ALA A 506 13.57 14.72 3.99
C ALA A 506 15.07 14.54 4.30
N ALA A 507 15.41 13.66 5.23
CA ALA A 507 16.80 13.27 5.49
C ALA A 507 17.41 12.48 4.32
N GLU A 508 16.65 11.59 3.68
CA GLU A 508 17.10 10.79 2.52
C GLU A 508 17.43 11.66 1.29
N ILE A 509 16.59 12.64 0.96
CA ILE A 509 16.78 13.50 -0.22
C ILE A 509 17.64 14.75 0.05
N GLY A 510 17.89 15.07 1.31
CA GLY A 510 18.64 16.23 1.75
C GLY A 510 17.92 17.58 1.55
N ALA A 511 18.49 18.64 2.13
CA ALA A 511 17.88 19.97 2.16
C ALA A 511 17.54 20.53 0.77
N LEU A 512 18.45 20.39 -0.19
CA LEU A 512 18.22 20.85 -1.57
C LEU A 512 17.09 20.06 -2.26
N GLY A 513 16.96 18.76 -1.98
CA GLY A 513 15.85 17.95 -2.47
C GLY A 513 14.51 18.47 -1.95
N VAL A 514 14.45 18.80 -0.66
CA VAL A 514 13.26 19.41 -0.04
C VAL A 514 12.94 20.77 -0.66
N GLU A 515 13.94 21.63 -0.91
CA GLU A 515 13.74 22.93 -1.57
C GLU A 515 13.14 22.77 -2.97
N ILE A 516 13.59 21.78 -3.75
CA ILE A 516 13.03 21.48 -5.07
C ILE A 516 11.56 21.07 -4.96
N LEU A 517 11.21 20.18 -4.02
CA LEU A 517 9.82 19.76 -3.83
C LEU A 517 8.92 20.92 -3.38
N ARG A 518 9.43 21.80 -2.50
CA ARG A 518 8.73 23.03 -2.10
C ARG A 518 8.50 23.97 -3.28
N ALA A 519 9.50 24.20 -4.11
CA ALA A 519 9.35 25.05 -5.30
C ALA A 519 8.31 24.50 -6.29
N VAL A 520 8.25 23.18 -6.47
CA VAL A 520 7.21 22.52 -7.27
C VAL A 520 5.84 22.71 -6.62
N LYS A 521 5.73 22.48 -5.31
CA LYS A 521 4.50 22.64 -4.53
C LYS A 521 3.94 24.06 -4.68
N GLU A 522 4.74 25.06 -4.36
CA GLU A 522 4.37 26.48 -4.44
C GLU A 522 3.95 26.89 -5.85
N ARG A 523 4.58 26.30 -6.88
CA ARG A 523 4.24 26.62 -8.26
C ARG A 523 2.90 26.03 -8.69
N LEU A 524 2.61 24.78 -8.33
CA LEU A 524 1.39 24.07 -8.72
C LEU A 524 0.19 24.43 -7.83
N ASP A 525 0.46 24.79 -6.58
CA ASP A 525 -0.54 25.06 -5.54
C ASP A 525 -0.08 26.24 -4.66
N PRO A 526 -0.21 27.48 -5.14
CA PRO A 526 0.24 28.68 -4.43
C PRO A 526 -0.44 28.87 -3.06
N GLU A 527 -1.68 28.39 -2.95
CA GLU A 527 -2.50 28.54 -1.75
C GLU A 527 -2.29 27.40 -0.74
N GLY A 528 -1.44 26.42 -1.10
CA GLY A 528 -1.07 25.28 -0.25
C GLY A 528 -2.17 24.26 0.02
N ILE A 529 -3.30 24.34 -0.68
CA ILE A 529 -4.52 23.58 -0.34
C ILE A 529 -4.40 22.07 -0.57
N LEU A 530 -3.51 21.59 -1.43
CA LEU A 530 -3.44 20.17 -1.80
C LEU A 530 -2.67 19.36 -0.73
N ASN A 531 -3.39 18.53 0.02
CA ASN A 531 -2.89 17.64 1.07
C ASN A 531 -1.79 18.26 1.97
N PRO A 532 -2.04 19.42 2.62
CA PRO A 532 -1.02 20.16 3.35
C PRO A 532 -0.41 19.33 4.48
N GLY A 533 0.92 19.24 4.53
CA GLY A 533 1.68 18.50 5.54
C GLY A 533 2.05 17.06 5.17
N VAL A 534 1.61 16.56 4.00
CA VAL A 534 2.12 15.31 3.43
C VAL A 534 3.44 15.54 2.69
N LEU A 535 4.33 14.55 2.66
CA LEU A 535 5.56 14.46 1.83
C LEU A 535 6.67 15.50 2.11
N ILE A 536 6.30 16.76 2.32
CA ILE A 536 7.19 17.93 2.40
C ILE A 536 7.11 18.50 3.82
N PRO A 537 8.25 18.60 4.55
CA PRO A 537 8.31 19.18 5.89
C PRO A 537 7.95 20.65 5.97
#